data_AF-A0A529MEL9-F1
#
_entry.id   AF-A0A529MEL9-F1
#
_cell.length_a   1.000
_cell.length_b   1.000
_cell.length_c   1.000
_cell.angle_alpha   90.00
_cell.angle_beta   90.00
_cell.angle_gamma   90.00
#
_symmetry.space_group_name_H-M   'P 1'
#
loop_
_entity.id
_entity.type
_entity.pdbx_description
1 polymer ?
#
loop_
_entity_poly.entity_id
_entity_poly.type
_entity_poly.pdbx_seq_one_letter_code
_entity_poly.pdbx_strand_id
1 'polypeptide(L)'
;EAVVREIRDIVESGHTGLKFDPFPHQGPSVDGVARERRDGYLDGSMTRKDEREAAELTALIRETAGPDVDILLEEAGQIDWFEEPCPPESLNALKQVRDKVSAPISWGERGHTKWDFVPVLEYKLADYIMPDVTWTGGITELKKISALCEAYYVPVSPHDAAG
;
A
#
# COMPACT_ATOMS: atom_id res chain seq x y z
N GLU A 1 8.12 -9.65 19.96
CA GLU A 1 9.02 -8.69 20.65
C GLU A 1 9.75 -7.76 19.67
N ALA A 2 10.38 -8.25 18.60
CA ALA A 2 11.07 -7.40 17.62
C ALA A 2 10.16 -6.35 16.93
N VAL A 3 9.03 -6.79 16.36
CA VAL A 3 8.05 -5.90 15.67
C VAL A 3 7.52 -4.80 16.58
N VAL A 4 7.19 -5.12 17.83
CA VAL A 4 6.69 -4.12 18.81
C VAL A 4 7.73 -3.04 19.10
N ARG A 5 9.01 -3.42 19.20
CA ARG A 5 10.08 -2.46 19.41
C ARG A 5 10.25 -1.55 18.19
N GLU A 6 10.25 -2.11 16.99
CA GLU A 6 10.37 -1.37 15.75
C GLU A 6 9.26 -0.33 15.58
N ILE A 7 8.00 -0.70 15.86
CA ILE A 7 6.88 0.25 15.81
C ILE A 7 7.08 1.38 16.83
N ARG A 8 7.52 1.06 18.05
CA ARG A 8 7.79 2.09 19.06
C ARG A 8 8.91 3.03 18.62
N ASP A 9 9.98 2.50 18.05
CA ASP A 9 11.09 3.31 17.55
C ASP A 9 10.60 4.26 16.42
N ILE A 10 9.70 3.80 15.54
CA ILE A 10 9.07 4.62 14.49
C ILE A 10 8.19 5.72 15.10
N VAL A 11 7.33 5.39 16.07
CA VAL A 11 6.48 6.37 16.75
C VAL A 11 7.32 7.40 17.52
N GLU A 12 8.34 6.94 18.26
CA GLU A 12 9.24 7.80 19.03
C GLU A 12 10.07 8.73 18.13
N SER A 13 10.37 8.31 16.90
CA SER A 13 11.03 9.17 15.91
C SER A 13 10.12 10.25 15.32
N GLY A 14 8.83 10.26 15.66
CA GLY A 14 7.87 11.30 15.30
C GLY A 14 7.11 11.06 14.00
N HIS A 15 7.20 9.86 13.42
CA HIS A 15 6.40 9.50 12.25
C HIS A 15 4.91 9.42 12.64
N THR A 16 4.04 9.95 11.76
CA THR A 16 2.58 9.93 11.94
C THR A 16 1.88 8.90 11.07
N GLY A 17 2.63 8.10 10.32
CA GLY A 17 2.09 6.99 9.52
C GLY A 17 3.09 5.86 9.40
N LEU A 18 2.57 4.63 9.28
CA LEU A 18 3.37 3.41 9.15
C LEU A 18 2.74 2.48 8.11
N LYS A 19 3.54 2.06 7.14
CA LYS A 19 3.18 1.05 6.13
C LYS A 19 3.81 -0.28 6.50
N PHE A 20 3.05 -1.38 6.35
CA PHE A 20 3.60 -2.73 6.47
C PHE A 20 2.83 -3.73 5.60
N ASP A 21 3.49 -4.84 5.30
CA ASP A 21 2.86 -6.01 4.71
C ASP A 21 2.32 -6.91 5.85
N PRO A 22 0.99 -7.16 5.91
CA PRO A 22 0.40 -7.99 6.95
C PRO A 22 0.68 -9.49 6.75
N PHE A 23 1.26 -9.89 5.61
CA PHE A 23 1.71 -11.25 5.29
C PHE A 23 3.23 -11.31 5.14
N PRO A 24 3.99 -11.02 6.22
CA PRO A 24 5.45 -11.01 6.14
C PRO A 24 5.95 -12.35 5.59
N HIS A 25 6.95 -12.34 4.71
CA HIS A 25 7.49 -13.54 4.07
C HIS A 25 7.84 -14.64 5.10
N GLN A 26 6.91 -15.56 5.34
CA GLN A 26 7.08 -16.61 6.34
C GLN A 26 7.76 -17.83 5.73
N GLY A 27 9.06 -18.00 5.98
CA GLY A 27 9.76 -19.26 5.76
C GLY A 27 11.23 -19.23 6.18
N PRO A 28 11.80 -20.33 6.71
CA PRO A 28 13.25 -20.44 6.84
C PRO A 28 13.90 -20.39 5.46
N SER A 29 14.99 -19.61 5.33
CA SER A 29 15.86 -19.65 4.16
C SER A 29 16.37 -21.07 3.97
N VAL A 30 15.98 -21.74 2.89
CA VAL A 30 16.58 -23.01 2.49
C VAL A 30 17.75 -22.64 1.57
N ASP A 31 18.96 -23.07 1.94
CA ASP A 31 20.19 -22.91 1.14
C ASP A 31 20.64 -21.46 0.84
N GLY A 32 20.36 -20.52 1.75
CA GLY A 32 20.85 -19.14 1.63
C GLY A 32 20.18 -18.31 0.52
N VAL A 33 19.16 -18.87 -0.13
CA VAL A 33 18.26 -18.14 -1.03
C VAL A 33 17.06 -17.71 -0.19
N ALA A 34 16.81 -16.41 -0.11
CA ALA A 34 15.56 -15.90 0.45
C ALA A 34 14.43 -16.54 -0.36
N ARG A 35 13.56 -17.30 0.32
CA ARG A 35 12.37 -17.83 -0.32
C ARG A 35 11.43 -16.64 -0.51
N GLU A 36 11.57 -15.92 -1.62
CA GLU A 36 10.42 -15.25 -2.23
C GLU A 36 9.32 -16.31 -2.35
N ARG A 37 8.07 -15.92 -2.10
CA ARG A 37 6.85 -16.76 -2.13
C ARG A 37 6.45 -17.38 -0.79
N ARG A 38 5.77 -16.55 -0.01
CA ARG A 38 4.38 -16.89 0.33
C ARG A 38 3.48 -15.71 0.01
N ASP A 39 3.41 -15.34 -1.27
CA ASP A 39 2.40 -14.42 -1.77
C ASP A 39 1.09 -15.21 -1.94
N GLY A 40 0.67 -15.90 -0.88
CA GLY A 40 -0.47 -16.82 -0.91
C GLY A 40 -1.75 -16.11 -1.33
N TYR A 41 -1.80 -14.79 -1.11
CA TYR A 41 -2.88 -13.94 -1.61
C TYR A 41 -2.81 -13.73 -3.13
N LEU A 42 -1.62 -13.59 -3.73
CA LEU A 42 -1.43 -13.43 -5.17
C LEU A 42 -1.72 -14.71 -5.96
N ASP A 43 -1.35 -15.87 -5.42
CA ASP A 43 -1.54 -17.17 -6.10
C ASP A 43 -2.79 -17.94 -5.65
N GLY A 44 -3.56 -17.37 -4.72
CA GLY A 44 -4.79 -17.95 -4.19
C GLY A 44 -4.58 -19.14 -3.24
N SER A 45 -3.35 -19.39 -2.78
CA SER A 45 -3.02 -20.42 -1.79
C SER A 45 -3.20 -19.99 -0.33
N MET A 46 -3.64 -18.74 -0.10
CA MET A 46 -3.89 -18.19 1.24
C MET A 46 -4.89 -19.05 2.02
N THR A 47 -4.51 -19.46 3.23
CA THR A 47 -5.40 -20.19 4.12
C THR A 47 -6.08 -19.24 5.11
N ARG A 48 -7.21 -19.65 5.68
CA ARG A 48 -7.86 -18.90 6.77
C ARG A 48 -6.97 -18.71 8.01
N LYS A 49 -5.95 -19.55 8.18
CA LYS A 49 -4.98 -19.40 9.26
C LYS A 49 -4.05 -18.22 8.97
N ASP A 50 -3.61 -18.09 7.71
CA ASP A 50 -2.76 -16.98 7.27
C ASP A 50 -3.52 -15.65 7.38
N GLU A 51 -4.78 -15.60 6.91
CA GLU A 51 -5.66 -14.42 7.07
C GLU A 51 -5.80 -14.00 8.54
N ARG A 52 -5.95 -14.98 9.44
CA ARG A 52 -6.11 -14.72 10.87
C ARG A 52 -4.81 -14.20 11.49
N GLU A 53 -3.67 -14.77 11.11
CA GLU A 53 -2.36 -14.31 11.60
C GLU A 53 -2.06 -12.88 11.12
N ALA A 54 -2.41 -12.56 9.88
CA ALA A 54 -2.34 -11.19 9.36
C ALA A 54 -3.21 -10.23 10.16
N ALA A 55 -4.48 -10.58 10.42
CA ALA A 55 -5.38 -9.77 11.22
C ALA A 55 -4.89 -9.57 12.67
N GLU A 56 -4.31 -10.62 13.29
CA GLU A 56 -3.72 -10.55 14.63
C GLU A 56 -2.48 -9.64 14.66
N LEU A 57 -1.63 -9.68 13.63
CA LEU A 57 -0.48 -8.78 13.46
C LEU A 57 -0.92 -7.33 13.27
N THR A 58 -1.91 -7.08 12.40
CA THR A 58 -2.46 -5.73 12.18
C THR A 58 -3.05 -5.15 13.45
N ALA A 59 -3.79 -5.95 14.23
CA ALA A 59 -4.34 -5.52 15.51
C ALA A 59 -3.23 -5.16 16.51
N LEU A 60 -2.16 -5.97 16.59
CA LEU A 60 -1.01 -5.69 17.45
C LEU A 60 -0.29 -4.39 17.04
N ILE A 61 -0.15 -4.14 15.74
CA ILE A 61 0.47 -2.91 15.24
C ILE A 61 -0.38 -1.70 15.60
N ARG A 62 -1.70 -1.76 15.39
CA ARG A 62 -2.63 -0.70 15.83
C ARG A 62 -2.57 -0.43 17.33
N GLU A 63 -2.55 -1.47 18.15
CA GLU A 63 -2.45 -1.31 19.60
C GLU A 63 -1.12 -0.64 19.99
N THR A 64 -0.03 -1.02 19.33
CA THR A 64 1.32 -0.51 19.65
C THR A 64 1.53 0.92 19.15
N ALA A 65 1.08 1.23 17.93
CA ALA A 65 1.26 2.53 17.30
C ALA A 65 0.34 3.59 17.92
N GLY A 66 -0.80 3.18 18.45
CA GLY A 66 -1.81 4.07 19.00
C GLY A 66 -2.80 4.60 17.94
N PRO A 67 -3.76 5.43 18.34
CA PRO A 67 -4.84 5.91 17.47
C PRO A 67 -4.41 7.05 16.54
N ASP A 68 -3.32 7.76 16.85
CA ASP A 68 -2.90 8.98 16.16
C ASP A 68 -1.90 8.72 15.00
N VAL A 69 -1.60 7.46 14.72
CA VAL A 69 -0.68 7.02 13.67
C VAL A 69 -1.48 6.34 12.56
N ASP A 70 -1.37 6.82 11.32
CA ASP A 70 -2.03 6.21 10.17
C ASP A 70 -1.44 4.82 9.89
N ILE A 71 -2.30 3.82 9.64
CA ILE A 71 -1.88 2.47 9.26
C ILE A 71 -2.19 2.22 7.79
N LEU A 72 -1.12 1.95 7.05
CA LEU A 72 -1.17 1.64 5.63
C LEU A 72 -0.89 0.14 5.41
N LEU A 73 -1.76 -0.53 4.65
CA LEU A 73 -1.61 -1.93 4.28
C LEU A 73 -1.77 -2.14 2.77
N GLU A 74 -1.16 -3.21 2.28
CA GLU A 74 -1.41 -3.78 0.96
C GLU A 74 -2.67 -4.64 0.90
N GLU A 75 -3.49 -4.73 1.97
CA GLU A 75 -4.73 -5.53 2.02
C GLU A 75 -5.85 -4.92 2.89
N ALA A 76 -7.11 -5.32 2.66
CA ALA A 76 -8.30 -4.73 3.27
C ALA A 76 -8.55 -5.13 4.75
N GLY A 77 -8.78 -4.14 5.61
CA GLY A 77 -9.06 -4.25 7.06
C GLY A 77 -9.57 -2.93 7.67
N GLN A 78 -9.49 -2.75 9.00
CA GLN A 78 -9.61 -1.41 9.61
C GLN A 78 -8.30 -0.64 9.38
N ILE A 79 -8.14 -0.17 8.15
CA ILE A 79 -6.93 0.45 7.64
C ILE A 79 -7.24 1.80 7.04
N ASP A 80 -6.28 2.70 7.12
CA ASP A 80 -6.42 4.07 6.62
C ASP A 80 -6.09 4.14 5.11
N TRP A 81 -5.44 3.10 4.56
CA TRP A 81 -4.90 3.09 3.21
C TRP A 81 -4.72 1.66 2.67
N PHE A 82 -5.38 1.32 1.57
CA PHE A 82 -5.26 0.05 0.84
C PHE A 82 -4.45 0.28 -0.46
N GLU A 83 -3.20 -0.15 -0.43
CA GLU A 83 -2.22 0.08 -1.49
C GLU A 83 -2.35 -0.92 -2.64
N GLU A 84 -2.50 -0.39 -3.86
CA GLU A 84 -2.46 -1.07 -5.15
C GLU A 84 -3.09 -2.48 -5.19
N PRO A 85 -4.41 -2.57 -4.95
CA PRO A 85 -5.11 -3.81 -4.61
C PRO A 85 -5.27 -4.80 -5.78
N CYS A 86 -4.87 -4.40 -6.98
CA CYS A 86 -4.90 -5.23 -8.18
C CYS A 86 -3.86 -4.74 -9.18
N PRO A 87 -3.46 -5.57 -10.15
CA PRO A 87 -2.56 -5.16 -11.21
C PRO A 87 -3.02 -3.86 -11.92
N PRO A 88 -2.11 -2.92 -12.20
CA PRO A 88 -2.43 -1.56 -12.65
C PRO A 88 -3.04 -1.50 -14.05
N GLU A 89 -2.94 -2.56 -14.84
CA GLU A 89 -3.35 -2.58 -16.24
C GLU A 89 -4.87 -2.57 -16.44
N SER A 90 -5.65 -2.92 -15.40
CA SER A 90 -7.10 -3.07 -15.51
C SER A 90 -7.84 -2.12 -14.57
N LEU A 91 -8.26 -0.97 -15.11
CA LEU A 91 -9.16 -0.04 -14.42
C LEU A 91 -10.51 -0.69 -14.05
N ASN A 92 -10.95 -1.69 -14.82
CA ASN A 92 -12.15 -2.46 -14.50
C ASN A 92 -11.95 -3.33 -13.26
N ALA A 93 -10.75 -3.90 -13.07
CA ALA A 93 -10.43 -4.63 -11.85
C ALA A 93 -10.36 -3.68 -10.66
N LEU A 94 -9.69 -2.54 -10.82
CA LEU A 94 -9.60 -1.50 -9.78
C LEU A 94 -11.01 -1.01 -9.38
N LYS A 95 -11.89 -0.78 -10.36
CA LYS A 95 -13.29 -0.45 -10.10
C LYS A 95 -14.03 -1.54 -9.32
N GLN A 96 -13.83 -2.81 -9.67
CA GLN A 96 -14.45 -3.92 -8.92
C GLN A 96 -13.99 -3.98 -7.47
N VAL A 97 -12.72 -3.64 -7.19
CA VAL A 97 -12.23 -3.52 -5.82
C VAL A 97 -12.89 -2.32 -5.13
N ARG A 98 -12.84 -1.14 -5.75
CA ARG A 98 -13.45 0.11 -5.26
C ARG A 98 -14.92 -0.05 -4.88
N ASP A 99 -15.68 -0.81 -5.66
CA ASP A 99 -17.11 -1.04 -5.41
C ASP A 99 -17.37 -2.03 -4.24
N LYS A 100 -16.35 -2.73 -3.73
CA LYS A 100 -16.46 -3.80 -2.72
C LYS A 100 -15.75 -3.51 -1.41
N VAL A 101 -14.85 -2.53 -1.36
CA VAL A 101 -14.09 -2.17 -0.16
C VAL A 101 -14.51 -0.81 0.36
N SER A 102 -14.50 -0.66 1.68
CA SER A 102 -14.72 0.64 2.35
C SER A 102 -13.42 1.35 2.69
N ALA A 103 -12.28 0.65 2.63
CA ALA A 103 -10.97 1.23 2.88
C ALA A 103 -10.61 2.22 1.76
N PRO A 104 -9.98 3.37 2.08
CA PRO A 104 -9.43 4.27 1.07
C PRO A 104 -8.42 3.53 0.19
N ILE A 105 -8.49 3.72 -1.12
CA ILE A 105 -7.60 3.07 -2.08
C ILE A 105 -6.48 4.01 -2.47
N SER A 106 -5.27 3.47 -2.55
CA SER A 106 -4.14 4.15 -3.14
C SER A 106 -3.62 3.41 -4.35
N TRP A 107 -3.15 4.17 -5.34
CA TRP A 107 -2.70 3.63 -6.61
C TRP A 107 -1.65 4.53 -7.24
N GLY A 108 -0.66 3.96 -7.91
CA GLY A 108 0.18 4.76 -8.82
C GLY A 108 1.66 4.47 -8.85
N GLU A 109 2.15 3.49 -8.09
CA GLU A 109 3.59 3.20 -8.04
C GLU A 109 4.07 2.76 -9.44
N ARG A 110 3.19 2.05 -10.17
CA ARG A 110 3.39 1.53 -11.54
C ARG A 110 2.76 2.41 -12.62
N GLY A 111 2.28 3.60 -12.28
CA GLY A 111 1.85 4.62 -13.25
C GLY A 111 3.04 5.43 -13.76
N HIS A 112 3.23 5.55 -15.08
CA HIS A 112 4.48 6.07 -15.65
C HIS A 112 4.38 7.55 -16.04
N THR A 113 3.22 7.99 -16.52
CA THR A 113 3.01 9.36 -16.98
C THR A 113 1.67 9.87 -16.48
N LYS A 114 1.47 11.19 -16.42
CA LYS A 114 0.17 11.77 -16.00
C LYS A 114 -1.05 11.22 -16.74
N TRP A 115 -0.86 10.70 -17.96
CA TRP A 115 -1.93 10.13 -18.78
C TRP A 115 -2.48 8.83 -18.19
N ASP A 116 -1.66 8.07 -17.45
CA ASP A 116 -2.09 6.85 -16.76
C ASP A 116 -3.00 7.19 -15.58
N PHE A 117 -2.78 8.36 -14.96
CA PHE A 117 -3.54 8.84 -13.79
C PHE A 117 -4.85 9.53 -14.16
N VAL A 118 -4.97 10.13 -15.35
CA VAL A 118 -6.20 10.81 -15.80
C VAL A 118 -7.46 9.93 -15.61
N PRO A 119 -7.53 8.70 -16.16
CA PRO A 119 -8.74 7.91 -16.03
C PRO A 119 -8.99 7.43 -14.59
N VAL A 120 -7.94 7.22 -13.78
CA VAL A 120 -8.07 6.88 -12.36
C VAL A 120 -8.74 8.02 -11.59
N LEU A 121 -8.35 9.27 -11.87
CA LEU A 121 -8.91 10.46 -11.26
C LEU A 121 -10.33 10.77 -11.77
N GLU A 122 -10.56 10.70 -13.09
CA GLU A 122 -11.88 10.96 -13.70
C GLU A 122 -12.95 10.00 -13.20
N TYR A 123 -12.60 8.71 -13.07
CA TYR A 123 -13.50 7.67 -12.58
C TYR A 123 -13.49 7.52 -11.05
N LYS A 124 -12.70 8.33 -10.33
CA LYS A 124 -12.59 8.33 -8.87
C LYS A 124 -12.28 6.94 -8.30
N LEU A 125 -11.28 6.29 -8.89
CA LEU A 125 -10.92 4.92 -8.55
C LEU A 125 -9.97 4.83 -7.36
N ALA A 126 -9.19 5.88 -7.10
CA ALA A 126 -8.27 5.99 -5.97
C ALA A 126 -8.54 7.26 -5.14
N ASP A 127 -8.27 7.17 -3.85
CA ASP A 127 -8.38 8.25 -2.86
C ASP A 127 -7.01 8.89 -2.58
N TYR A 128 -5.91 8.18 -2.85
CA TYR A 128 -4.55 8.68 -2.81
C TYR A 128 -3.79 8.25 -4.07
N ILE A 129 -2.84 9.07 -4.51
CA ILE A 129 -1.99 8.80 -5.67
C ILE A 129 -0.53 8.71 -5.24
N MET A 130 0.16 7.62 -5.63
CA MET A 130 1.54 7.35 -5.23
C MET A 130 2.50 7.17 -6.41
N PRO A 131 2.77 8.23 -7.18
CA PRO A 131 3.72 8.16 -8.27
C PRO A 131 5.13 7.91 -7.72
N ASP A 132 5.85 6.95 -8.31
CA ASP A 132 7.26 6.74 -8.03
C ASP A 132 8.11 7.67 -8.92
N VAL A 133 9.04 8.43 -8.33
CA VAL A 133 9.86 9.41 -9.07
C VAL A 133 10.81 8.76 -10.08
N THR A 134 11.21 7.51 -9.85
CA THR A 134 12.15 6.75 -10.68
C THR A 134 11.46 5.94 -11.76
N TRP A 135 10.20 5.53 -11.55
CA TRP A 135 9.39 4.82 -12.57
C TRP A 135 8.64 5.78 -13.47
N THR A 136 8.22 6.93 -12.92
CA THR A 136 7.68 8.02 -13.74
C THR A 136 8.77 8.72 -14.54
N GLY A 137 8.38 9.67 -15.38
CA GLY A 137 9.29 10.54 -16.14
C GLY A 137 10.15 11.52 -15.31
N GLY A 138 10.56 11.15 -14.09
CA GLY A 138 11.37 11.94 -13.18
C GLY A 138 10.60 13.05 -12.46
N ILE A 139 11.34 13.91 -11.74
CA ILE A 139 10.81 15.02 -10.94
C ILE A 139 9.83 15.90 -11.73
N THR A 140 10.08 16.12 -13.02
CA THR A 140 9.22 16.94 -13.87
C THR A 140 7.86 16.28 -14.12
N GLU A 141 7.83 14.97 -14.36
CA GLU A 141 6.55 14.27 -14.56
C GLU A 141 5.82 14.09 -13.23
N LEU A 142 6.54 13.77 -12.15
CA LEU A 142 6.01 13.75 -10.78
C LEU A 142 5.26 15.04 -10.45
N LYS A 143 5.88 16.22 -10.68
CA LYS A 143 5.23 17.53 -10.47
C LYS A 143 3.96 17.72 -11.30
N LYS A 144 3.93 17.24 -12.55
CA LYS A 144 2.73 17.33 -13.39
C LYS A 144 1.61 16.42 -12.87
N ILE A 145 1.96 15.22 -12.41
CA ILE A 145 1.01 14.30 -11.76
C ILE A 145 0.46 14.95 -10.49
N SER A 146 1.31 15.54 -9.64
CA SER A 146 0.86 16.26 -8.44
C SER A 146 -0.08 17.42 -8.76
N ALA A 147 0.25 18.25 -9.75
CA ALA A 147 -0.62 19.36 -10.18
C ALA A 147 -1.95 18.87 -10.77
N LEU A 148 -1.93 17.73 -11.46
CA LEU A 148 -3.16 17.07 -11.93
C LEU A 148 -4.01 16.62 -10.74
N CYS A 149 -3.43 15.91 -9.76
CA CYS A 149 -4.15 15.42 -8.59
C CYS A 149 -4.73 16.56 -7.73
N GLU A 150 -4.00 17.68 -7.60
CA GLU A 150 -4.48 18.90 -6.93
C GLU A 150 -5.81 19.40 -7.53
N ALA A 151 -5.95 19.40 -8.86
CA ALA A 151 -7.19 19.82 -9.52
C ALA A 151 -8.39 18.89 -9.24
N TYR A 152 -8.11 17.63 -8.91
CA TYR A 152 -9.13 16.63 -8.54
C TYR A 152 -9.33 16.51 -7.03
N TYR A 153 -8.63 17.33 -6.21
CA TYR A 153 -8.62 17.24 -4.75
C TYR A 153 -8.17 15.87 -4.23
N VAL A 154 -7.23 15.23 -4.93
CA VAL A 154 -6.67 13.93 -4.53
C VAL A 154 -5.26 14.15 -3.97
N PRO A 155 -4.99 13.75 -2.71
CA PRO A 155 -3.66 13.85 -2.12
C PRO A 155 -2.64 12.94 -2.81
N VAL A 156 -1.37 13.34 -2.75
CA VAL A 156 -0.24 12.61 -3.34
C VAL A 156 0.78 12.25 -2.28
N SER A 157 1.17 10.98 -2.22
CA SER A 157 2.25 10.46 -1.37
C SER A 157 3.21 9.65 -2.25
N PRO A 158 4.33 10.23 -2.71
CA PRO A 158 5.22 9.53 -3.64
C PRO A 158 5.68 8.17 -3.10
N HIS A 159 5.67 7.15 -3.96
CA HIS A 159 6.21 5.83 -3.63
C HIS A 159 7.74 5.89 -3.59
N ASP A 160 8.34 5.09 -2.69
CA ASP A 160 9.78 4.87 -2.59
C ASP A 160 10.08 3.37 -2.66
N ALA A 161 10.53 2.90 -3.83
CA ALA A 161 10.91 1.50 -4.05
C ALA A 161 12.18 1.06 -3.28
N ALA A 162 12.92 1.99 -2.68
CA ALA A 162 14.15 1.69 -1.95
C ALA A 162 13.93 1.43 -0.45
N GLY A 163 12.77 1.83 0.09
CA GLY A 163 12.46 1.75 1.53
C GLY A 163 13.07 2.88 2.34
#